data_AF-A0A936QZZ4-F1
#
_entry.id   AF-A0A936QZZ4-F1
#
_cell.length_a   1.000
_cell.length_b   1.000
_cell.length_c   1.000
_cell.angle_alpha   90.00
_cell.angle_beta   90.00
_cell.angle_gamma   90.00
#
_symmetry.space_group_name_H-M   'P 1'
#
loop_
_entity.id
_entity.type
_entity.pdbx_description
1 polymer ?
#
loop_
_entity_poly.entity_id
_entity_poly.type
_entity_poly.pdbx_seq_one_letter_code
_entity_poly.pdbx_strand_id
1 'polypeptide(L)'
;MQREQHSKQRGFTLIELMIVVAIIGILAAVALPLYQDYVARSQVAEGVAQAGALKVAISEYAMTQGKCPAADSFNNSIGGRYTSSAKNTATCRVVITMRNSAPTATQVRGYAFELQPTNTVGTVNAGTFTTTAASSIVSWNCVPTGSSKAKYLPSGCK
;
A
#
# COMPACT_ATOMS: atom_id res chain seq x y z
N MET A 1 1.51 -26.31 -69.13
CA MET A 1 0.71 -25.18 -68.61
C MET A 1 0.36 -25.49 -67.16
N GLN A 2 1.09 -24.93 -66.19
CA GLN A 2 0.79 -25.10 -64.77
C GLN A 2 -0.21 -24.01 -64.35
N ARG A 3 -1.40 -24.39 -63.88
CA ARG A 3 -2.42 -23.46 -63.35
C ARG A 3 -1.99 -23.04 -61.95
N GLU A 4 -1.62 -21.78 -61.76
CA GLU A 4 -1.48 -21.20 -60.43
C GLU A 4 -2.84 -21.19 -59.71
N GLN A 5 -2.91 -21.93 -58.61
CA GLN A 5 -4.07 -21.95 -57.71
C GLN A 5 -4.01 -20.69 -56.84
N HIS A 6 -4.77 -19.66 -57.20
CA HIS A 6 -4.91 -18.47 -56.37
C HIS A 6 -5.67 -18.84 -55.09
N SER A 7 -4.95 -19.02 -53.99
CA SER A 7 -5.53 -19.25 -52.66
C SER A 7 -6.43 -18.05 -52.32
N LYS A 8 -7.74 -18.27 -52.21
CA LYS A 8 -8.67 -17.24 -51.74
C LYS A 8 -8.33 -16.90 -50.30
N GLN A 9 -7.62 -15.79 -50.07
CA GLN A 9 -7.45 -15.21 -48.74
C GLN A 9 -8.85 -14.95 -48.15
N ARG A 10 -9.23 -15.75 -47.14
CA ARG A 10 -10.41 -15.49 -46.32
C ARG A 10 -10.04 -14.37 -45.35
N GLY A 11 -10.49 -13.15 -45.64
CA GLY A 11 -10.36 -12.01 -44.73
C GLY A 11 -11.25 -12.16 -43.50
N PHE A 12 -10.82 -11.56 -42.39
CA PHE A 12 -11.61 -11.45 -41.15
C PHE A 12 -12.88 -10.64 -41.43
N THR A 13 -14.03 -11.08 -40.94
CA THR A 13 -15.29 -10.37 -41.17
C THR A 13 -15.43 -9.20 -40.20
N LEU A 14 -16.10 -8.13 -40.64
CA LEU A 14 -16.43 -6.99 -39.77
C LEU A 14 -17.27 -7.42 -38.56
N ILE A 15 -18.12 -8.44 -38.73
CA ILE A 15 -18.96 -8.97 -37.64
C ILE A 15 -18.13 -9.72 -36.60
N GLU A 16 -17.12 -10.51 -37.01
CA GLU A 16 -16.20 -11.15 -36.06
C GLU A 16 -15.43 -10.10 -35.25
N LEU A 17 -14.97 -9.03 -35.91
CA LEU A 17 -14.25 -7.96 -35.22
C LEU A 17 -15.15 -7.20 -34.22
N MET A 18 -16.40 -6.93 -34.58
CA MET A 18 -17.36 -6.28 -33.69
C MET A 18 -17.66 -7.10 -32.43
N ILE A 19 -17.82 -8.42 -32.56
CA ILE A 19 -18.07 -9.31 -31.41
C ILE A 19 -16.85 -9.34 -30.49
N VAL A 20 -15.63 -9.41 -31.05
CA VAL A 20 -14.40 -9.40 -30.27
C VAL A 20 -14.26 -8.11 -29.48
N VAL A 21 -14.51 -6.95 -30.09
CA VAL A 21 -14.47 -5.66 -29.40
C VAL A 21 -15.51 -5.57 -28.29
N ALA A 22 -16.72 -6.12 -28.51
CA ALA A 22 -17.77 -6.15 -27.49
C ALA A 22 -17.34 -6.98 -26.26
N ILE A 23 -16.75 -8.16 -26.47
CA ILE A 23 -16.26 -9.02 -25.38
C ILE A 23 -15.10 -8.34 -24.63
N ILE A 24 -14.12 -7.78 -25.35
CA ILE A 24 -13.00 -7.04 -24.74
C ILE A 24 -13.52 -5.86 -23.93
N GLY A 25 -14.53 -5.13 -24.42
CA GLY A 25 -15.16 -4.02 -23.71
C GLY A 25 -15.72 -4.43 -22.34
N ILE A 26 -16.44 -5.56 -22.28
CA ILE A 26 -17.00 -6.09 -21.01
C ILE A 26 -15.88 -6.50 -20.05
N LEU A 27 -14.87 -7.23 -20.55
CA LEU A 27 -13.74 -7.67 -19.73
C LEU A 27 -12.94 -6.47 -19.19
N ALA A 28 -12.68 -5.46 -20.02
CA ALA A 28 -11.95 -4.27 -19.63
C ALA A 28 -12.67 -3.47 -18.53
N ALA A 29 -14.01 -3.37 -18.59
CA ALA A 29 -14.80 -2.68 -17.59
C ALA A 29 -14.65 -3.25 -16.17
N VAL A 30 -14.46 -4.57 -16.04
CA VAL A 30 -14.24 -5.25 -14.74
C VAL A 30 -12.74 -5.31 -14.39
N ALA A 31 -11.88 -5.58 -15.36
CA ALA A 31 -10.45 -5.80 -15.13
C ALA A 31 -9.70 -4.51 -14.75
N LEU A 32 -10.01 -3.38 -15.38
CA LEU A 32 -9.34 -2.11 -15.13
C LEU A 32 -9.45 -1.62 -13.67
N PRO A 33 -10.65 -1.54 -13.05
CA PRO A 33 -10.75 -1.08 -11.66
C PRO A 33 -10.06 -2.05 -10.68
N LEU A 34 -10.12 -3.37 -10.95
CA LEU A 34 -9.43 -4.37 -10.14
C LEU A 34 -7.90 -4.20 -10.21
N TYR A 35 -7.36 -4.01 -11.42
CA TYR A 35 -5.93 -3.80 -11.62
C TYR A 35 -5.45 -2.51 -10.95
N GLN A 36 -6.23 -1.42 -11.05
CA GLN A 36 -5.92 -0.17 -10.34
C GLN A 36 -5.87 -0.36 -8.83
N ASP A 37 -6.81 -1.11 -8.25
CA ASP A 37 -6.81 -1.41 -6.81
C ASP A 37 -5.61 -2.27 -6.40
N TYR A 38 -5.17 -3.22 -7.24
CA TYR A 38 -3.96 -4.00 -7.02
C TYR A 38 -2.69 -3.13 -7.03
N VAL A 39 -2.56 -2.25 -8.03
CA VAL A 39 -1.43 -1.30 -8.12
C VAL A 39 -1.43 -0.33 -6.94
N ALA A 40 -2.59 0.13 -6.48
CA ALA A 40 -2.65 0.96 -5.27
C ALA A 40 -2.13 0.22 -4.02
N ARG A 41 -2.52 -1.04 -3.82
CA ARG A 41 -2.03 -1.85 -2.69
C ARG A 41 -0.52 -2.07 -2.75
N SER A 42 0.05 -2.31 -3.93
CA SER A 42 1.49 -2.50 -4.08
C SER A 42 2.27 -1.22 -3.76
N GLN A 43 1.73 -0.05 -4.13
CA GLN A 43 2.33 1.24 -3.76
C GLN A 43 2.28 1.46 -2.24
N VAL A 44 1.15 1.18 -1.59
CA VAL A 44 1.04 1.29 -0.12
C VAL A 44 1.99 0.31 0.58
N ALA A 45 2.18 -0.89 0.03
CA ALA A 45 3.14 -1.86 0.57
C ALA A 45 4.59 -1.38 0.52
N GLU A 46 4.98 -0.59 -0.48
CA GLU A 46 6.30 0.07 -0.50
C GLU A 46 6.51 0.95 0.74
N GLY A 47 5.47 1.70 1.14
CA GLY A 47 5.50 2.53 2.33
C GLY A 47 5.71 1.73 3.61
N VAL A 48 5.03 0.58 3.74
CA VAL A 48 5.24 -0.34 4.87
C VAL A 48 6.68 -0.87 4.90
N ALA A 49 7.22 -1.24 3.73
CA ALA A 49 8.61 -1.71 3.63
C ALA A 49 9.62 -0.64 4.06
N GLN A 50 9.41 0.62 3.66
CA GLN A 50 10.27 1.74 4.06
C GLN A 50 10.24 2.03 5.56
N ALA A 51 9.11 1.77 6.21
CA ALA A 51 9.00 1.89 7.65
C ALA A 51 9.68 0.74 8.41
N GLY A 52 10.13 -0.32 7.73
CA GLY A 52 10.76 -1.50 8.35
C GLY A 52 11.89 -1.14 9.31
N ALA A 53 12.84 -0.30 8.87
CA ALA A 53 13.96 0.14 9.71
C ALA A 53 13.50 1.00 10.91
N LEU A 54 12.48 1.84 10.72
CA LEU A 54 11.91 2.67 11.78
C LEU A 54 11.26 1.81 12.86
N LYS A 55 10.54 0.74 12.47
CA LYS A 55 9.93 -0.20 13.43
C LYS A 55 10.98 -0.80 14.36
N VAL A 56 12.11 -1.24 13.81
CA VAL A 56 13.22 -1.81 14.58
C VAL A 56 13.82 -0.77 15.52
N ALA A 57 14.17 0.41 15.01
CA ALA A 57 14.77 1.47 15.82
C ALA A 57 13.86 1.95 16.96
N ILE A 58 12.55 2.10 16.70
CA ILE A 58 11.57 2.47 17.72
C ILE A 58 11.43 1.37 18.77
N SER A 59 11.40 0.09 18.35
CA SER A 59 11.31 -1.03 19.27
C SER A 59 12.53 -1.14 20.19
N GLU A 60 13.74 -0.95 19.66
CA GLU A 60 14.98 -0.96 20.44
C GLU A 60 15.04 0.24 21.40
N TYR A 61 14.65 1.43 20.95
CA TYR A 61 14.58 2.61 21.81
C TYR A 61 13.59 2.39 22.97
N ALA A 62 12.40 1.86 22.67
CA ALA A 62 11.40 1.55 23.69
C ALA A 62 11.94 0.53 24.72
N MET A 63 12.62 -0.53 24.27
CA MET A 63 13.19 -1.54 25.16
C MET A 63 14.31 -0.99 26.07
N THR A 64 15.12 -0.06 25.58
CA THR A 64 16.26 0.49 26.35
C THR A 64 15.86 1.64 27.26
N GLN A 65 14.91 2.49 26.83
CA GLN A 65 14.53 3.71 27.54
C GLN A 65 13.21 3.58 28.31
N GLY A 66 12.46 2.49 28.12
CA GLY A 66 11.13 2.27 28.71
C GLY A 66 10.06 3.26 28.22
N LYS A 67 10.35 4.02 27.15
CA LYS A 67 9.48 5.06 26.60
C LYS A 67 9.65 5.20 25.10
N CYS A 68 8.65 5.80 24.47
CA CYS A 68 8.69 6.16 23.06
C CYS A 68 9.69 7.28 22.79
N PRO A 69 10.36 7.25 21.64
CA PRO A 69 11.17 8.37 21.18
C PRO A 69 10.31 9.60 20.94
N ALA A 70 10.90 10.79 21.03
CA ALA A 70 10.22 12.03 20.65
C ALA A 70 9.79 11.97 19.17
N ALA A 71 8.72 12.70 18.82
CA ALA A 71 8.24 12.73 17.43
C ALA A 71 9.38 13.10 16.47
N ASP A 72 9.34 12.50 15.28
CA ASP A 72 10.30 12.71 14.18
C ASP A 72 11.77 12.35 14.46
N SER A 73 12.11 11.80 15.63
CA SER A 73 13.47 11.32 15.98
C SER A 73 13.96 10.22 15.03
N PHE A 74 13.03 9.40 14.55
CA PHE A 74 13.23 8.41 13.50
C PHE A 74 12.37 8.81 12.31
N ASN A 75 13.01 9.42 11.32
CA ASN A 75 12.36 9.85 10.11
C ASN A 75 13.07 9.28 8.88
N ASN A 76 12.27 8.89 7.90
CA ASN A 76 12.68 8.63 6.54
C ASN A 76 11.92 9.61 5.63
N SER A 77 12.52 10.79 5.44
CA SER A 77 11.95 11.87 4.64
C SER A 77 12.40 11.84 3.17
N ILE A 78 13.40 11.01 2.84
CA ILE A 78 13.82 10.78 1.45
C ILE A 78 12.76 9.93 0.72
N GLY A 79 12.07 9.06 1.48
CA GLY A 79 10.98 8.23 0.97
C GLY A 79 11.45 7.32 -0.15
N GLY A 80 10.50 6.74 -0.87
CA GLY A 80 10.80 6.01 -2.11
C GLY A 80 9.97 6.55 -3.25
N ARG A 81 9.68 5.67 -4.21
CA ARG A 81 9.02 6.06 -5.45
C ARG A 81 7.59 6.52 -5.20
N TYR A 82 6.86 5.87 -4.30
CA TYR A 82 5.45 6.19 -4.01
C TYR A 82 5.23 6.78 -2.63
N THR A 83 6.17 6.60 -1.72
CA THR A 83 6.11 7.11 -0.35
C THR A 83 6.87 8.43 -0.26
N SER A 84 6.22 9.45 0.32
CA SER A 84 6.82 10.77 0.54
C SER A 84 7.60 10.81 1.85
N SER A 85 7.09 10.17 2.90
CA SER A 85 7.78 10.08 4.18
C SER A 85 7.25 8.93 5.02
N ALA A 86 8.09 8.45 5.93
CA ALA A 86 7.70 7.64 7.07
C ALA A 86 8.35 8.25 8.32
N LYS A 87 7.57 8.58 9.35
CA LYS A 87 8.08 9.28 10.54
C LYS A 87 7.46 8.72 11.81
N ASN A 88 8.25 8.64 12.88
CA ASN A 88 7.71 8.25 14.17
C ASN A 88 6.94 9.40 14.82
N THR A 89 5.96 9.03 15.65
CA THR A 89 5.26 9.94 16.57
C THR A 89 5.82 9.76 17.99
N ALA A 90 5.44 10.67 18.89
CA ALA A 90 5.76 10.55 20.31
C ALA A 90 5.09 9.33 21.00
N THR A 91 4.15 8.65 20.32
CA THR A 91 3.44 7.47 20.84
C THR A 91 3.90 6.18 20.13
N CYS A 92 5.16 6.12 19.69
CA CYS A 92 5.76 4.95 19.01
C CYS A 92 5.08 4.52 17.70
N ARG A 93 4.15 5.32 17.14
CA ARG A 93 3.55 5.03 15.84
C ARG A 93 4.47 5.48 14.73
N VAL A 94 4.38 4.85 13.57
CA VAL A 94 4.98 5.36 12.33
C VAL A 94 3.89 5.85 11.40
N VAL A 95 3.86 7.15 11.10
CA VAL A 95 2.98 7.72 10.09
C VAL A 95 3.69 7.62 8.74
N ILE A 96 3.06 6.95 7.79
CA ILE A 96 3.54 6.81 6.41
C ILE A 96 2.65 7.67 5.53
N THR A 97 3.25 8.55 4.75
CA THR A 97 2.53 9.45 3.83
C THR A 97 2.92 9.15 2.40
N MET A 98 1.94 8.85 1.56
CA MET A 98 2.11 8.62 0.13
C MET A 98 2.30 9.94 -0.63
N ARG A 99 3.06 9.91 -1.73
CA ARG A 99 3.29 11.09 -2.58
C ARG A 99 2.01 11.55 -3.27
N ASN A 100 1.86 12.86 -3.43
CA ASN A 100 0.77 13.46 -4.22
C ASN A 100 0.94 13.28 -5.73
N SER A 101 2.14 12.95 -6.20
CA SER A 101 2.46 12.81 -7.62
C SER A 101 2.54 11.36 -8.10
N ALA A 102 1.91 10.41 -7.39
CA ALA A 102 1.93 9.00 -7.81
C ALA A 102 1.38 8.87 -9.25
N PRO A 103 2.12 8.25 -10.20
CA PRO A 103 1.79 8.29 -11.62
C PRO A 103 0.70 7.30 -12.03
N THR A 104 0.51 6.19 -11.28
CA THR A 104 -0.33 5.06 -11.73
C THR A 104 -1.52 4.73 -10.81
N ALA A 105 -1.49 5.11 -9.53
CA ALA A 105 -2.62 4.90 -8.61
C ALA A 105 -3.02 6.23 -7.95
N THR A 106 -3.83 7.01 -8.66
CA THR A 106 -4.26 8.34 -8.22
C THR A 106 -5.09 8.29 -6.92
N GLN A 107 -5.80 7.18 -6.69
CA GLN A 107 -6.59 6.89 -5.49
C GLN A 107 -5.79 6.94 -4.18
N VAL A 108 -4.48 6.65 -4.19
CA VAL A 108 -3.61 6.68 -2.99
C VAL A 108 -2.77 7.93 -2.88
N ARG A 109 -2.95 8.92 -3.75
CA ARG A 109 -2.26 10.22 -3.64
C ARG A 109 -2.57 10.90 -2.31
N GLY A 110 -1.52 11.36 -1.64
CA GLY A 110 -1.60 12.04 -0.34
C GLY A 110 -2.19 11.19 0.77
N TYR A 111 -2.41 9.89 0.54
CA TYR A 111 -2.94 9.00 1.55
C TYR A 111 -1.91 8.83 2.66
N ALA A 112 -2.35 8.93 3.90
CA ALA A 112 -1.55 8.57 5.06
C ALA A 112 -2.17 7.39 5.78
N PHE A 113 -1.31 6.54 6.35
CA PHE A 113 -1.70 5.46 7.23
C PHE A 113 -0.63 5.28 8.30
N GLU A 114 -0.99 4.63 9.38
CA GLU A 114 -0.13 4.48 10.54
C GLU A 114 0.23 3.02 10.77
N LEU A 115 1.48 2.77 11.14
CA LEU A 115 1.87 1.55 11.83
C LEU A 115 1.79 1.83 13.33
N GLN A 116 0.91 1.10 14.01
CA GLN A 116 0.68 1.20 15.43
C GLN A 116 1.31 -0.01 16.12
N PRO A 117 2.20 0.19 17.09
CA PRO A 117 2.75 -0.92 17.84
C PRO A 117 1.67 -1.54 18.73
N THR A 118 1.70 -2.86 18.88
CA THR A 118 0.90 -3.61 19.86
C THR A 118 1.86 -4.26 20.85
N ASN A 119 1.62 -4.08 22.15
CA ASN A 119 2.33 -4.76 23.23
C ASN A 119 1.54 -5.99 23.70
N THR A 120 2.24 -6.95 24.29
CA THR A 120 1.60 -7.92 25.20
C THR A 120 2.19 -7.68 26.59
N VAL A 121 1.63 -6.73 27.33
CA VAL A 121 1.85 -6.61 28.79
C VAL A 121 0.53 -6.18 29.43
N GLY A 122 -0.24 -7.16 29.95
CA GLY A 122 -1.55 -6.92 30.55
C GLY A 122 -2.64 -6.59 29.52
N THR A 123 -3.87 -6.94 29.85
CA THR A 123 -5.06 -6.90 28.98
C THR A 123 -5.36 -5.48 28.45
N VAL A 124 -4.80 -5.10 27.31
CA VAL A 124 -5.29 -3.97 26.50
C VAL A 124 -5.48 -4.44 25.07
N ASN A 125 -6.76 -4.59 24.72
CA ASN A 125 -7.26 -4.83 23.37
C ASN A 125 -6.74 -3.75 22.42
N ALA A 126 -6.29 -4.17 21.22
CA ALA A 126 -6.27 -3.49 19.91
C ALA A 126 -6.71 -2.00 19.82
N GLY A 127 -6.15 -1.15 20.67
CA GLY A 127 -6.54 0.24 20.85
C GLY A 127 -5.28 1.08 20.88
N THR A 128 -5.33 2.16 20.11
CA THR A 128 -4.36 3.24 20.04
C THR A 128 -3.45 3.35 21.28
N PHE A 129 -2.16 3.04 21.12
CA PHE A 129 -1.08 3.43 22.03
C PHE A 129 -1.15 4.95 22.35
N THR A 130 -1.78 5.33 23.46
CA THR A 130 -1.96 6.74 23.87
C THR A 130 -0.91 7.18 24.88
N THR A 131 -0.09 6.24 25.38
CA THR A 131 0.92 6.49 26.39
C THR A 131 2.30 6.60 25.75
N THR A 132 3.14 7.47 26.31
CA THR A 132 4.56 7.59 25.94
C THR A 132 5.41 6.50 26.57
N ALA A 133 4.90 5.71 27.50
CA ALA A 133 5.58 4.55 28.08
C ALA A 133 5.43 3.33 27.17
N ALA A 134 6.54 2.69 26.80
CA ALA A 134 6.59 1.50 25.95
C ALA A 134 7.79 0.64 26.36
N SER A 135 7.55 -0.62 26.72
CA SER A 135 8.60 -1.50 27.25
C SER A 135 8.88 -2.69 26.34
N SER A 136 7.87 -3.19 25.61
CA SER A 136 8.00 -4.33 24.70
C SER A 136 7.01 -4.22 23.53
N ILE A 137 7.50 -3.79 22.37
CA ILE A 137 6.74 -3.78 21.12
C ILE A 137 6.95 -5.14 20.45
N VAL A 138 5.93 -6.00 20.44
CA VAL A 138 6.02 -7.38 19.92
C VAL A 138 5.39 -7.54 18.54
N SER A 139 4.47 -6.64 18.19
CA SER A 139 3.83 -6.65 16.88
C SER A 139 3.44 -5.22 16.47
N TRP A 140 3.09 -5.08 15.20
CA TRP A 140 2.69 -3.83 14.57
C TRP A 140 1.44 -4.07 13.74
N ASN A 141 0.41 -3.27 14.00
CA ASN A 141 -0.82 -3.25 13.22
C ASN A 141 -0.87 -2.01 12.34
N CYS A 142 -1.51 -2.10 11.18
CA CYS A 142 -1.66 -0.96 10.28
C CYS A 142 -3.06 -0.38 10.41
N VAL A 143 -3.14 0.91 10.66
CA VAL A 143 -4.42 1.61 10.85
C VAL A 143 -4.51 2.74 9.83
N PRO A 144 -5.60 2.81 9.05
CA PRO A 144 -5.76 3.85 8.05
C PRO A 144 -5.99 5.20 8.72
N THR A 145 -5.36 6.27 8.21
CA THR A 145 -5.68 7.64 8.65
C THR A 145 -6.87 8.12 7.80
N GLY A 146 -8.07 7.70 8.20
CA GLY A 146 -9.33 7.94 7.48
C GLY A 146 -9.88 6.71 6.74
N SER A 147 -11.19 6.51 6.78
CA SER A 147 -11.83 5.22 6.43
C SER A 147 -11.88 4.92 4.93
N SER A 148 -11.82 5.93 4.06
CA SER A 148 -12.09 5.79 2.61
C SER A 148 -11.00 5.03 1.84
N LYS A 149 -9.81 4.85 2.41
CA LYS A 149 -8.66 4.22 1.75
C LYS A 149 -8.16 2.95 2.45
N ALA A 150 -8.87 2.46 3.46
CA ALA A 150 -8.55 1.25 4.21
C ALA A 150 -8.40 0.00 3.31
N LYS A 151 -9.16 -0.07 2.19
CA LYS A 151 -9.08 -1.18 1.24
C LYS A 151 -7.71 -1.34 0.56
N TYR A 152 -6.87 -0.30 0.60
CA TYR A 152 -5.54 -0.27 -0.01
C TYR A 152 -4.42 -0.72 0.92
N LEU A 153 -4.71 -0.99 2.20
CA LEU A 153 -3.74 -1.58 3.10
C LEU A 153 -3.37 -3.01 2.63
N PRO A 154 -2.07 -3.37 2.66
CA PRO A 154 -1.62 -4.70 2.27
C PRO A 154 -2.18 -5.78 3.21
N SER A 155 -2.17 -7.03 2.77
CA SER A 155 -2.69 -8.17 3.55
C SER A 155 -1.93 -8.40 4.85
N GLY A 156 -0.60 -8.17 4.88
CA GLY A 156 0.20 -8.22 6.11
C GLY A 156 -0.05 -7.06 7.09
N CYS A 157 -1.03 -6.22 6.79
CA CYS A 157 -1.46 -5.03 7.54
C CYS A 157 -2.95 -5.11 7.91
N LYS A 158 -3.61 -6.25 7.70
CA LYS A 158 -5.02 -6.50 8.01
C LYS A 158 -5.15 -7.55 9.10
#